data_AF-A0A6P3HDY8-F1
#
_entry.id   AF-A0A6P3HDY8-F1
#
_cell.length_a   1.000
_cell.length_b   1.000
_cell.length_c   1.000
_cell.angle_alpha   90.00
_cell.angle_beta   90.00
_cell.angle_gamma   90.00
#
_symmetry.space_group_name_H-M   'P 1'
#
loop_
_entity.id
_entity.type
_entity.pdbx_description
1 polymer ?
#
loop_
_entity_poly.entity_id
_entity_poly.type
_entity_poly.pdbx_seq_one_letter_code
_entity_poly.pdbx_strand_id
1 'polypeptide(L)'
;MCFTQAMLSQPRMQSLDNPAAYHVGLALLGVGGVFVLSSFLALGFTGTFLGDYFGILKEARVTMFPFSILDNPMYWGSTAIYLGWAIVHASPTGLLLTALVALIYMVAIVYEEPFTAEIYQQKASQAYKRS
;
A
#
# COMPACT_ATOMS: atom_id res chain seq x y z
N MET A 1 17.39 4.26 11.89
CA MET A 1 16.39 3.75 12.86
C MET A 1 15.24 3.14 12.08
N CYS A 2 14.79 1.92 12.40
CA CYS A 2 13.65 1.28 11.75
C CYS A 2 12.32 1.79 12.36
N PHE A 3 11.22 1.81 11.59
CA PHE A 3 9.89 2.23 12.03
C PHE A 3 9.51 1.62 13.40
N THR A 4 9.65 0.30 13.54
CA THR A 4 9.33 -0.42 14.77
C THR A 4 10.20 0.00 15.94
N GLN A 5 11.48 0.28 15.71
CA GLN A 5 12.41 0.72 16.77
C GLN A 5 12.07 2.14 17.25
N ALA A 6 11.71 3.05 16.34
CA ALA A 6 11.27 4.39 16.71
C ALA A 6 9.93 4.36 17.47
N MET A 7 9.02 3.47 17.07
CA MET A 7 7.71 3.29 17.70
C MET A 7 7.79 2.79 19.15
N LEU A 8 8.66 1.79 19.39
CA LEU A 8 8.78 1.12 20.70
C LEU A 8 9.62 1.89 21.72
N SER A 9 10.44 2.85 21.29
CA SER A 9 11.32 3.62 22.17
C SER A 9 10.64 4.82 22.86
N GLN A 10 9.36 5.06 22.56
CA GLN A 10 8.63 6.26 22.98
C GLN A 10 7.51 5.92 23.98
N PRO A 11 7.10 6.87 24.86
CA PRO A 11 6.00 6.66 25.80
C PRO A 11 4.69 6.30 25.10
N ARG A 12 3.92 5.40 25.72
CA ARG A 12 2.60 4.99 25.22
C ARG A 12 1.56 6.07 25.51
N MET A 13 0.64 6.27 24.57
CA MET A 13 -0.48 7.20 24.67
C MET A 13 -1.64 6.54 25.41
N GLN A 14 -1.98 7.04 26.60
CA GLN A 14 -3.05 6.45 27.44
C GLN A 14 -4.41 6.36 26.76
N SER A 15 -4.77 7.31 25.89
CA SER A 15 -6.05 7.29 25.17
C SER A 15 -6.21 6.09 24.23
N LEU A 16 -5.11 5.52 23.74
CA LEU A 16 -5.10 4.33 22.88
C LEU A 16 -4.82 3.04 23.66
N ASP A 17 -4.52 3.14 24.95
CA ASP A 17 -4.21 1.99 25.79
C ASP A 17 -5.49 1.38 26.37
N ASN A 18 -6.39 0.98 25.47
CA ASN A 18 -7.67 0.37 25.82
C ASN A 18 -8.00 -0.82 24.89
N PRO A 19 -8.83 -1.77 25.34
CA PRO A 19 -9.15 -2.98 24.56
C PRO A 19 -9.80 -2.69 23.21
N ALA A 20 -10.63 -1.65 23.11
CA ALA A 20 -11.30 -1.31 21.86
C ALA A 20 -10.28 -0.85 20.80
N ALA A 21 -9.37 0.05 21.17
CA ALA A 21 -8.29 0.49 20.31
C ALA A 21 -7.41 -0.70 19.88
N TYR A 22 -7.06 -1.60 20.81
CA TYR A 22 -6.30 -2.81 20.50
C TYR A 22 -6.98 -3.68 19.43
N HIS A 23 -8.29 -3.94 19.57
CA HIS A 23 -9.05 -4.71 18.57
C HIS A 23 -9.15 -4.00 17.23
N VAL A 24 -9.31 -2.68 17.20
CA VAL A 24 -9.26 -1.88 15.98
C VAL A 24 -7.91 -2.02 15.30
N GLY A 25 -6.81 -1.97 16.07
CA GLY A 25 -5.46 -2.18 15.56
C GLY A 25 -5.27 -3.56 14.92
N LEU A 26 -5.77 -4.63 15.56
CA LEU A 26 -5.75 -5.98 15.00
C LEU A 26 -6.58 -6.10 13.71
N ALA A 27 -7.77 -5.48 13.67
CA ALA A 27 -8.60 -5.48 12.47
C ALA A 27 -7.88 -4.79 11.30
N LEU A 28 -7.22 -3.66 11.55
CA LEU A 28 -6.41 -2.94 10.55
C LEU A 28 -5.24 -3.78 10.04
N LEU A 29 -4.54 -4.50 10.93
CA LEU A 29 -3.47 -5.42 10.54
C LEU A 29 -4.00 -6.54 9.63
N GLY A 30 -5.14 -7.13 9.98
CA GLY A 30 -5.78 -8.19 9.19
C GLY A 30 -6.21 -7.71 7.81
N VAL A 31 -6.99 -6.63 7.75
CA VAL A 31 -7.48 -6.05 6.49
C VAL A 31 -6.33 -5.56 5.60
N GLY A 32 -5.36 -4.86 6.19
CA GLY A 32 -4.18 -4.38 5.46
C GLY A 32 -3.35 -5.54 4.91
N GLY A 33 -3.15 -6.59 5.70
CA GLY A 33 -2.48 -7.82 5.29
C GLY A 33 -3.18 -8.50 4.11
N VAL A 34 -4.51 -8.61 4.15
CA VAL A 34 -5.31 -9.16 3.04
C VAL A 34 -5.10 -8.33 1.77
N PHE A 35 -5.15 -7.00 1.85
CA PHE A 35 -4.93 -6.14 0.68
C PHE A 35 -3.53 -6.28 0.11
N VAL A 36 -2.49 -6.25 0.94
CA VAL A 36 -1.09 -6.37 0.47
C VAL A 36 -0.85 -7.74 -0.17
N LEU A 37 -1.23 -8.82 0.51
CA LEU A 37 -1.00 -10.18 0.01
C LEU A 37 -1.80 -10.48 -1.25
N SER A 38 -3.09 -10.11 -1.29
CA SER A 38 -3.91 -10.32 -2.48
C SER A 38 -3.44 -9.50 -3.67
N SER A 39 -2.98 -8.26 -3.45
CA SER A 39 -2.37 -7.43 -4.50
C SER A 39 -1.11 -8.09 -5.05
N PHE A 40 -0.23 -8.56 -4.15
CA PHE A 40 1.01 -9.22 -4.53
C PHE A 40 0.74 -10.51 -5.31
N LEU A 41 -0.24 -11.32 -4.90
CA LEU A 41 -0.63 -12.52 -5.63
C LEU A 41 -1.22 -12.19 -7.00
N ALA A 42 -1.98 -11.10 -7.12
CA ALA A 42 -2.59 -10.71 -8.38
C ALA A 42 -1.59 -10.06 -9.36
N LEU A 43 -0.57 -9.34 -8.86
CA LEU A 43 0.51 -8.74 -9.68
C LEU A 43 1.67 -9.69 -9.95
N GLY A 44 1.97 -10.59 -9.01
CA GLY A 44 3.17 -11.42 -8.99
C GLY A 44 4.44 -10.62 -8.61
N PHE A 45 5.56 -11.35 -8.43
CA PHE A 45 6.86 -10.74 -8.09
C PHE A 45 7.31 -9.71 -9.14
N THR A 46 7.21 -10.08 -10.42
CA THR A 46 7.62 -9.22 -11.53
C THR A 46 6.76 -7.97 -11.65
N GLY A 47 5.42 -8.09 -11.54
CA GLY A 47 4.53 -6.94 -11.58
C GLY A 47 4.67 -6.00 -10.38
N THR A 48 5.09 -6.53 -9.23
CA THR A 48 5.25 -5.73 -7.99
C THR A 48 6.61 -5.03 -7.91
N PHE A 49 7.70 -5.70 -8.28
CA PHE A 49 9.06 -5.19 -8.06
C PHE A 49 9.80 -4.79 -9.34
N LEU A 50 9.47 -5.40 -10.48
CA LEU A 50 10.16 -5.18 -11.75
C LEU A 50 9.32 -4.38 -12.76
N GLY A 51 8.02 -4.18 -12.49
CA GLY A 51 6.96 -3.81 -13.44
C GLY A 51 7.37 -2.89 -14.60
N ASP A 52 6.90 -1.65 -14.55
CA ASP A 52 7.06 -0.71 -15.67
C ASP A 52 8.52 -0.23 -15.82
N TYR A 53 9.31 -0.27 -14.73
CA TYR A 53 10.71 0.16 -14.69
C TYR A 53 11.64 -0.64 -15.60
N PHE A 54 11.39 -1.94 -15.80
CA PHE A 54 12.15 -2.78 -16.72
C PHE A 54 11.42 -3.06 -18.03
N GLY A 55 10.28 -2.38 -18.28
CA GLY A 55 9.45 -2.61 -19.46
C GLY A 55 8.75 -3.97 -19.48
N ILE A 56 8.72 -4.70 -18.35
CA ILE A 56 7.99 -5.97 -18.22
C ILE A 56 6.56 -5.65 -17.82
N LEU A 57 5.81 -5.12 -18.78
CA LEU A 57 4.42 -4.74 -18.58
C LEU A 57 3.48 -5.93 -18.62
N LYS A 58 2.61 -6.01 -17.62
CA LYS A 58 1.47 -6.93 -17.63
C LYS A 58 0.56 -6.60 -18.82
N GLU A 59 -0.04 -7.62 -19.46
CA GLU A 59 -0.79 -7.40 -20.70
C GLU A 59 -1.94 -6.40 -20.57
N ALA A 60 -2.63 -6.44 -19.43
CA ALA A 60 -3.67 -5.51 -19.05
C ALA A 60 -3.57 -5.17 -17.56
N ARG A 61 -4.13 -4.02 -17.17
CA ARG A 61 -4.29 -3.63 -15.76
C ARG A 61 -5.13 -4.69 -15.05
N VAL A 62 -4.70 -5.09 -13.85
CA VAL A 62 -5.44 -6.06 -13.03
C VAL A 62 -6.71 -5.40 -12.54
N THR A 63 -7.86 -5.99 -12.86
CA THR A 63 -9.19 -5.49 -12.44
C THR A 63 -9.88 -6.39 -11.44
N MET A 64 -9.29 -7.55 -11.10
CA MET A 64 -9.82 -8.42 -10.05
C MET A 64 -9.47 -7.90 -8.65
N PHE A 65 -10.11 -8.46 -7.62
CA PHE A 65 -9.76 -8.19 -6.23
C PHE A 65 -8.23 -8.30 -6.01
N PRO A 66 -7.59 -7.34 -5.32
CA PRO A 66 -8.20 -6.19 -4.62
C PRO A 66 -8.41 -4.93 -5.47
N PHE A 67 -7.91 -4.88 -6.70
CA PHE A 67 -7.96 -3.71 -7.58
C PHE A 67 -9.37 -3.35 -8.05
N SER A 68 -10.34 -4.25 -7.92
CA SER A 68 -11.77 -3.96 -8.17
C SER A 68 -12.42 -3.10 -7.09
N ILE A 69 -11.84 -3.03 -5.88
CA ILE A 69 -12.45 -2.39 -4.72
C ILE A 69 -11.72 -1.10 -4.35
N LEU A 70 -10.40 -1.09 -4.50
CA LEU A 70 -9.55 0.01 -4.06
C LEU A 70 -8.43 0.23 -5.09
N ASP A 71 -8.25 1.49 -5.48
CA ASP A 71 -7.09 1.89 -6.27
C ASP A 71 -5.83 1.81 -5.42
N ASN A 72 -4.74 1.32 -6.01
CA ASN A 72 -3.43 1.22 -5.34
C ASN A 72 -3.49 0.45 -4.00
N PRO A 73 -4.07 -0.77 -3.97
CA PRO A 73 -4.38 -1.52 -2.76
C PRO A 73 -3.16 -1.90 -1.92
N MET A 74 -1.97 -2.02 -2.53
CA MET A 74 -0.72 -2.25 -1.78
C MET A 74 -0.34 -1.06 -0.90
N TYR A 75 -0.48 0.16 -1.40
CA TYR A 75 -0.12 1.37 -0.68
C TYR A 75 -1.04 1.53 0.54
N TRP A 76 -2.35 1.50 0.31
CA TRP A 76 -3.34 1.60 1.39
C TRP A 76 -3.31 0.43 2.36
N GLY A 77 -3.10 -0.80 1.87
CA GLY A 77 -2.94 -1.97 2.72
C GLY A 77 -1.73 -1.86 3.63
N SER A 78 -0.60 -1.36 3.11
CA SER A 78 0.61 -1.12 3.90
C SER A 78 0.42 0.00 4.93
N THR A 79 -0.27 1.09 4.56
CA THR A 79 -0.64 2.15 5.51
C THR A 79 -1.54 1.61 6.63
N ALA A 80 -2.52 0.76 6.32
CA ALA A 80 -3.38 0.13 7.31
C ALA A 80 -2.58 -0.77 8.27
N ILE A 81 -1.57 -1.49 7.77
CA ILE A 81 -0.66 -2.28 8.62
C ILE A 81 0.14 -1.38 9.56
N TYR A 82 0.74 -0.30 9.06
CA TYR A 82 1.49 0.64 9.90
C TYR A 82 0.60 1.30 10.96
N LEU A 83 -0.62 1.72 10.58
CA LEU A 83 -1.60 2.29 11.50
C LEU A 83 -2.03 1.29 12.56
N GLY A 84 -2.35 0.06 12.15
CA GLY A 84 -2.74 -1.01 13.05
C GLY A 84 -1.64 -1.29 14.07
N TRP A 85 -0.37 -1.32 13.64
CA TRP A 85 0.76 -1.53 14.53
C TRP A 85 0.94 -0.38 15.53
N ALA A 86 0.82 0.87 15.06
CA ALA A 86 0.90 2.05 15.90
C ALA A 86 -0.20 2.06 16.99
N ILE A 87 -1.42 1.65 16.64
CA ILE A 87 -2.55 1.57 17.56
C ILE A 87 -2.36 0.43 18.58
N VAL A 88 -1.98 -0.77 18.15
CA VAL A 88 -1.74 -1.92 19.06
C VAL A 88 -0.68 -1.58 20.13
N HIS A 89 0.32 -0.78 19.76
CA HIS A 89 1.35 -0.32 20.69
C HIS A 89 1.03 1.01 21.37
N ALA A 90 -0.14 1.60 21.10
CA ALA A 90 -0.53 2.93 21.59
C ALA A 90 0.58 3.99 21.36
N SER A 91 1.27 3.94 20.21
CA SER A 91 2.48 4.74 19.96
C SER A 91 2.16 6.04 19.21
N PRO A 92 2.37 7.22 19.82
CA PRO A 92 2.17 8.51 19.15
C PRO A 92 3.12 8.68 17.96
N THR A 93 4.37 8.25 18.12
CA THR A 93 5.38 8.28 17.06
C THR A 93 5.01 7.33 15.92
N GLY A 94 4.45 6.16 16.23
CA GLY A 94 3.91 5.25 15.22
C GLY A 94 2.82 5.90 14.36
N LEU A 95 1.92 6.67 14.98
CA LEU A 95 0.86 7.41 14.26
C LEU A 95 1.44 8.49 13.35
N LEU A 96 2.38 9.29 13.86
CA LEU A 96 3.04 10.35 13.07
C LEU A 96 3.80 9.77 11.89
N LEU A 97 4.57 8.69 12.11
CA LEU A 97 5.28 8.01 11.04
C LEU A 97 4.32 7.39 10.02
N THR A 98 3.20 6.84 10.47
CA THR A 98 2.15 6.31 9.58
C THR A 98 1.58 7.42 8.70
N ALA A 99 1.27 8.59 9.27
CA ALA A 99 0.77 9.74 8.51
C ALA A 99 1.80 10.23 7.48
N LEU A 100 3.07 10.26 7.86
CA LEU A 100 4.16 10.62 6.95
C LEU A 100 4.27 9.62 5.78
N VAL A 101 4.23 8.31 6.07
CA VAL A 101 4.27 7.27 5.03
C VAL A 101 3.06 7.39 4.10
N ALA A 102 1.85 7.60 4.64
CA ALA A 102 0.66 7.81 3.84
C ALA A 102 0.78 9.03 2.90
N LEU A 103 1.38 10.12 3.38
CA LEU A 103 1.64 11.30 2.56
C LEU A 103 2.62 10.99 1.43
N ILE A 104 3.71 10.28 1.73
CA ILE A 104 4.69 9.85 0.71
C ILE A 104 4.01 8.95 -0.34
N TYR A 105 3.16 8.02 0.08
CA TYR A 105 2.41 7.16 -0.83
C TYR A 105 1.45 7.94 -1.72
N MET A 106 0.74 8.93 -1.18
CA MET A 106 -0.11 9.81 -1.99
C MET A 106 0.69 10.54 -3.06
N VAL A 107 1.88 11.05 -2.70
CA VAL A 107 2.77 11.70 -3.68
C VAL A 107 3.23 10.68 -4.73
N ALA A 108 3.63 9.46 -4.34
CA ALA A 108 4.04 8.41 -5.27
C ALA A 108 2.92 8.07 -6.27
N ILE A 109 1.69 7.88 -5.79
CA ILE A 109 0.52 7.56 -6.62
C ILE A 109 0.28 8.64 -7.69
N VAL A 110 0.42 9.92 -7.34
CA VAL A 110 0.26 11.04 -8.30
C VAL A 110 1.24 10.96 -9.47
N TYR A 111 2.42 10.40 -9.27
CA TYR A 111 3.41 10.20 -10.34
C TYR A 111 3.25 8.85 -11.05
N GLU A 112 2.91 7.78 -10.32
CA GLU A 112 2.80 6.43 -10.88
C GLU A 112 1.58 6.27 -11.79
N GLU A 113 0.40 6.77 -11.39
CA GLU A 113 -0.81 6.61 -12.18
C GLU A 113 -0.73 7.18 -13.61
N PRO A 114 -0.26 8.43 -13.84
CA PRO A 114 -0.14 8.96 -15.20
C PRO A 114 0.92 8.19 -16.00
N PHE A 115 2.03 7.79 -15.36
CA PHE A 115 3.09 7.02 -16.03
C PHE A 115 2.58 5.66 -16.49
N THR A 116 1.94 4.88 -15.62
CA THR A 116 1.36 3.59 -15.97
C THR A 116 0.26 3.75 -17.04
N ALA A 117 -0.60 4.77 -16.93
CA ALA A 117 -1.63 5.04 -17.93
C ALA A 117 -1.05 5.32 -19.32
N GLU A 118 0.02 6.12 -19.41
CA GLU A 118 0.69 6.44 -20.66
C GLU A 118 1.26 5.19 -21.33
N ILE A 119 1.91 4.30 -20.56
CA ILE A 119 2.50 3.09 -21.13
C ILE A 119 1.43 2.14 -21.68
N TYR A 120 0.31 1.97 -20.95
CA TYR A 120 -0.81 1.16 -21.45
C TYR A 120 -1.46 1.77 -22.70
N GLN A 121 -1.57 3.09 -22.80
CA GLN A 121 -2.05 3.77 -24.01
C GLN A 121 -1.10 3.57 -25.20
N GLN A 122 0.21 3.72 -24.99
CA GLN A 122 1.21 3.49 -26.04
C GLN A 122 1.14 2.06 -26.56
N LYS A 123 1.02 1.07 -25.67
CA LYS A 123 0.88 -0.35 -26.06
C LYS A 123 -0.38 -0.60 -26.89
N ALA A 124 -1.54 -0.07 -26.47
CA ALA A 124 -2.79 -0.19 -27.23
C ALA A 124 -2.66 0.43 -28.63
N SER A 125 -2.00 1.58 -28.74
CA SER A 125 -1.76 2.25 -30.03
C SER A 125 -0.84 1.45 -30.97
N GLN A 126 0.18 0.77 -30.43
CA GLN A 126 1.09 -0.08 -31.21
C GLN A 126 0.40 -1.36 -31.68
N ALA A 127 -0.47 -1.96 -30.85
CA ALA A 127 -1.28 -3.11 -31.23
C ALA A 127 -2.24 -2.76 -32.37
N TYR A 128 -2.90 -1.60 -32.30
CA TYR A 128 -3.77 -1.11 -33.38
C TYR A 128 -3.03 -0.89 -34.69
N LYS A 129 -1.83 -0.27 -34.66
CA LYS A 129 -1.02 -0.03 -35.87
C LYS A 129 -0.50 -1.31 -36.55
N ARG A 130 -0.50 -2.44 -35.84
CA ARG A 130 -0.03 -3.74 -36.36
C ARG A 130 -1.18 -4.62 -36.89
N SER A 131 -2.43 -4.22 -36.67
CA SER A 131 -3.64 -4.84 -37.22
C SER A 131 -4.00 -4.25 -38.57
#